data_AF-A0A818I396-F1
#
_entry.id   AF-A0A818I396-F1
#
_cell.length_a   1.000
_cell.length_b   1.000
_cell.length_c   1.000
_cell.angle_alpha   90.00
_cell.angle_beta   90.00
_cell.angle_gamma   90.00
#
_symmetry.space_group_name_H-M   'P 1'
#
loop_
_entity.id
_entity.type
_entity.pdbx_description
1 polymer ?
#
loop_
_entity_poly.entity_id
_entity_poly.type
_entity_poly.pdbx_seq_one_letter_code
_entity_poly.pdbx_strand_id
1 'polypeptide(L)'
;MRVLFVAIACLVAFECINAYRGPFRKFFPTRKPSIVTDNDDPGQPLFLTPYLEQGKVDEARKLSSVELTPYTRQSFSGYLTVNKTCNSNMFFWFFPAQNGNKPDTPVMLWLQGGPGASSLFALFTEIGPIYIDANENIQLRNVTWNTNYHLLFIDNPVGTGYSFTSDDQGYARSQDDVARDLYSALTQFFQIYTDYASNPFYVTGESYGGKYVPSITYKIHVENQNPQVKVKINLKGMTIGDGLTDPVNQYMYGDFLYQIGLIDITQKAYVDLQTALMRYAIQQERYIDAFRLFDSLLNGDLLNTTSYFYNVTGIKNYFNYLLTDEPEDQGYFVPFVTRADRRKQIHVGNLSYGSQSEMVEKMLLNDVMQSMAWKVAAIANANYSVLIYNGQLDIIIAVPLTMEWVGQLSWTGTDELREAERKVWKVTDSDPEIAGYIKTANNNRFFLATVRNAGHMVPYDQPRVMLDLLQRFLAAQPK
;
A
#
# COMPACT_ATOMS: atom_id res chain seq x y z
N MET A 1 -41.14 -20.55 -15.72
CA MET A 1 -40.68 -19.96 -17.00
C MET A 1 -41.64 -18.83 -17.36
N ARG A 2 -41.15 -17.58 -17.45
CA ARG A 2 -41.90 -16.30 -17.53
C ARG A 2 -42.53 -15.82 -16.20
N VAL A 3 -41.73 -15.12 -15.38
CA VAL A 3 -41.98 -13.80 -14.74
C VAL A 3 -40.71 -13.50 -13.92
N LEU A 4 -39.64 -12.99 -14.55
CA LEU A 4 -38.53 -12.26 -13.90
C LEU A 4 -37.61 -11.65 -14.98
N PHE A 5 -38.14 -10.76 -15.82
CA PHE A 5 -37.34 -10.09 -16.86
C PHE A 5 -37.96 -8.74 -17.24
N VAL A 6 -38.19 -7.86 -16.26
CA VAL A 6 -38.45 -6.43 -16.52
C VAL A 6 -38.01 -5.62 -15.30
N ALA A 7 -36.79 -5.08 -15.33
CA ALA A 7 -36.36 -3.81 -14.70
C ALA A 7 -34.84 -3.62 -14.84
N ILE A 8 -34.29 -3.73 -16.06
CA ILE A 8 -32.94 -3.22 -16.37
C ILE A 8 -33.04 -2.51 -17.71
N ALA A 9 -33.43 -1.24 -17.67
CA ALA A 9 -33.26 -0.29 -18.77
C ALA A 9 -33.60 1.11 -18.25
N CYS A 10 -32.56 1.92 -17.99
CA CYS A 10 -32.46 3.36 -18.24
C CYS A 10 -31.45 3.98 -17.26
N LEU A 11 -30.23 4.22 -17.75
CA LEU A 11 -29.57 5.53 -17.70
C LEU A 11 -28.23 5.42 -18.43
N VAL A 12 -28.21 5.94 -19.65
CA VAL A 12 -27.03 6.18 -20.47
C VAL A 12 -26.78 7.68 -20.48
N ALA A 13 -25.49 8.03 -20.46
CA ALA A 13 -24.88 9.30 -20.84
C ALA A 13 -25.16 10.53 -19.97
N PHE A 14 -24.18 10.85 -19.12
CA PHE A 14 -23.73 12.22 -18.97
C PHE A 14 -22.22 12.26 -19.22
N GLU A 15 -21.83 12.78 -20.39
CA GLU A 15 -20.54 13.45 -20.52
C GLU A 15 -20.67 14.81 -19.80
N CYS A 16 -19.91 14.97 -18.73
CA CYS A 16 -19.59 16.28 -18.17
C CYS A 16 -18.13 16.27 -17.79
N ILE A 17 -17.33 16.94 -18.61
CA ILE A 17 -16.01 17.43 -18.24
C ILE A 17 -16.25 18.49 -17.16
N ASN A 18 -16.20 18.10 -15.90
CA ASN A 18 -16.17 19.01 -14.76
C ASN A 18 -15.11 18.53 -13.79
N ALA A 19 -14.37 19.50 -13.23
CA ALA A 19 -13.18 19.31 -12.41
C ALA A 19 -13.32 18.14 -11.42
N TYR A 20 -12.56 17.08 -11.72
CA TYR A 20 -12.43 15.87 -10.93
C TYR A 20 -11.80 16.23 -9.58
N ARG A 21 -12.36 15.70 -8.48
CA ARG A 21 -11.85 15.89 -7.11
C ARG A 21 -11.82 14.51 -6.45
N GLY A 22 -10.67 13.86 -6.44
CA GLY A 22 -10.54 12.43 -6.08
C GLY A 22 -10.57 12.08 -4.56
N PRO A 23 -10.64 10.77 -4.23
CA PRO A 23 -10.82 10.15 -2.90
C PRO A 23 -9.84 10.53 -1.82
N PHE A 24 -8.58 10.67 -2.21
CA PHE A 24 -7.48 10.52 -1.26
C PHE A 24 -7.04 11.87 -0.70
N ARG A 25 -7.92 12.87 -0.68
CA ARG A 25 -7.56 14.24 -0.29
C ARG A 25 -7.05 14.38 1.15
N LYS A 26 -7.05 13.32 1.99
CA LYS A 26 -6.34 13.30 3.28
C LYS A 26 -5.01 12.52 3.26
N PHE A 27 -4.83 11.57 2.34
CA PHE A 27 -3.53 11.01 1.97
C PHE A 27 -2.72 11.96 1.06
N PHE A 28 -3.41 12.88 0.38
CA PHE A 28 -2.86 13.98 -0.39
C PHE A 28 -3.06 15.29 0.36
N PRO A 29 -2.13 16.25 0.27
CA PRO A 29 -2.22 17.52 0.99
C PRO A 29 -3.58 18.24 0.83
N THR A 30 -4.39 18.37 1.90
CA THR A 30 -5.56 19.28 1.91
C THR A 30 -5.13 20.75 1.92
N ARG A 31 -4.00 21.06 2.56
CA ARG A 31 -3.31 22.33 2.42
C ARG A 31 -2.56 22.30 1.10
N LYS A 32 -2.76 23.32 0.26
CA LYS A 32 -1.84 23.60 -0.84
C LYS A 32 -0.42 23.51 -0.26
N PRO A 33 0.49 22.71 -0.84
CA PRO A 33 1.89 22.69 -0.43
C PRO A 33 2.35 24.12 -0.21
N SER A 34 3.14 24.38 0.83
CA SER A 34 3.76 25.70 0.97
C SER A 34 4.39 26.05 -0.38
N ILE A 35 3.93 27.15 -0.97
CA ILE A 35 4.50 27.63 -2.21
C ILE A 35 5.92 28.00 -1.82
N VAL A 36 6.90 27.22 -2.29
CA VAL A 36 8.31 27.60 -2.27
C VAL A 36 8.33 29.00 -2.86
N THR A 37 8.58 29.99 -2.01
CA THR A 37 8.55 31.38 -2.44
C THR A 37 9.81 31.64 -3.25
N ASP A 38 9.83 32.71 -4.06
CA ASP A 38 10.99 33.04 -4.91
C ASP A 38 12.31 33.21 -4.13
N ASN A 39 12.27 33.31 -2.80
CA ASN A 39 13.43 33.44 -1.91
C ASN A 39 13.93 32.11 -1.30
N ASP A 40 13.21 31.00 -1.50
CA ASP A 40 13.55 29.71 -0.91
C ASP A 40 14.44 28.87 -1.86
N ASP A 41 15.46 28.18 -1.33
CA ASP A 41 16.32 27.25 -2.09
C ASP A 41 15.98 25.79 -1.75
N PRO A 42 15.11 25.11 -2.52
CA PRO A 42 14.80 23.70 -2.31
C PRO A 42 15.89 22.75 -2.85
N GLY A 43 17.01 23.28 -3.37
CA GLY A 43 18.04 22.49 -4.02
C GLY A 43 17.62 21.91 -5.38
N GLN A 44 18.44 20.98 -5.89
CA GLN A 44 18.19 20.27 -7.14
C GLN A 44 17.82 18.80 -6.86
N PRO A 45 16.93 18.19 -7.66
CA PRO A 45 16.63 16.78 -7.53
C PRO A 45 17.86 15.92 -7.84
N LEU A 46 18.11 14.89 -7.03
CA LEU A 46 19.23 13.97 -7.22
C LEU A 46 18.79 12.72 -8.00
N PHE A 47 19.21 12.62 -9.26
CA PHE A 47 19.02 11.43 -10.08
C PHE A 47 20.23 10.50 -9.95
N LEU A 48 20.02 9.27 -9.48
CA LEU A 48 21.10 8.30 -9.25
C LEU A 48 21.41 7.45 -10.49
N THR A 49 20.44 7.25 -11.37
CA THR A 49 20.59 6.43 -12.59
C THR A 49 21.78 6.87 -13.47
N PRO A 50 22.03 8.17 -13.72
CA PRO A 50 23.20 8.59 -14.51
C PRO A 50 24.55 8.19 -13.89
N TYR A 51 24.65 8.16 -12.55
CA TYR A 51 25.87 7.72 -11.87
C TYR A 51 26.04 6.21 -11.98
N LEU A 52 24.97 5.44 -11.81
CA LEU A 52 24.96 4.00 -11.99
C LEU A 52 25.39 3.60 -13.42
N GLU A 53 24.88 4.28 -14.44
CA GLU A 53 25.22 4.04 -15.85
C GLU A 53 26.69 4.35 -16.17
N GLN A 54 27.31 5.27 -15.43
CA GLN A 54 28.73 5.59 -15.52
C GLN A 54 29.61 4.67 -14.67
N GLY A 55 29.03 3.69 -13.96
CA GLY A 55 29.75 2.82 -13.02
C GLY A 55 30.18 3.51 -11.72
N LYS A 56 29.66 4.71 -11.43
CA LYS A 56 29.99 5.54 -10.26
C LYS A 56 29.09 5.22 -9.06
N VAL A 57 29.01 3.95 -8.71
CA VAL A 57 28.10 3.44 -7.66
C VAL A 57 28.40 4.05 -6.29
N ASP A 58 29.67 4.14 -5.89
CA ASP A 58 30.06 4.71 -4.59
C ASP A 58 29.71 6.21 -4.48
N GLU A 59 29.84 6.94 -5.60
CA GLU A 59 29.44 8.35 -5.69
C GLU A 59 27.93 8.50 -5.58
N ALA A 60 27.15 7.68 -6.30
CA ALA A 60 25.70 7.66 -6.20
C ALA A 60 25.23 7.44 -4.75
N ARG A 61 25.81 6.43 -4.08
CA ARG A 61 25.49 6.11 -2.69
C ARG A 61 25.87 7.26 -1.74
N LYS A 62 27.06 7.84 -1.91
CA LYS A 62 27.51 8.98 -1.09
C LYS A 62 26.57 10.18 -1.23
N LEU A 63 26.20 10.53 -2.47
CA LEU A 63 25.33 11.68 -2.75
C LEU A 63 23.91 11.49 -2.22
N SER A 64 23.42 10.25 -2.18
CA SER A 64 22.07 9.96 -1.70
C SER A 64 21.90 10.07 -0.18
N SER A 65 22.98 10.21 0.59
CA SER A 65 22.95 10.22 2.05
C SER A 65 22.13 11.39 2.62
N VAL A 66 21.16 11.07 3.48
CA VAL A 66 20.31 12.03 4.20
C VAL A 66 20.62 11.97 5.68
N GLU A 67 20.92 13.13 6.26
CA GLU A 67 21.07 13.33 7.69
C GLU A 67 19.84 14.03 8.24
N LEU A 68 19.26 13.53 9.33
CA LEU A 68 18.14 14.14 10.03
C LEU A 68 18.50 14.39 11.50
N THR A 69 17.79 15.30 12.16
CA THR A 69 17.92 15.51 13.61
C THR A 69 16.51 15.55 14.19
N PRO A 70 16.20 14.75 15.23
CA PRO A 70 17.11 13.99 16.10
C PRO A 70 17.49 12.59 15.60
N TYR A 71 17.09 12.15 14.40
CA TYR A 71 17.47 10.83 13.87
C TYR A 71 18.92 10.80 13.37
N THR A 72 19.86 10.44 14.25
CA THR A 72 21.32 10.51 14.00
C THR A 72 21.88 9.36 13.14
N ARG A 73 21.04 8.50 12.59
CA ARG A 73 21.48 7.37 11.74
C ARG A 73 21.37 7.77 10.27
N GLN A 74 22.22 7.16 9.45
CA GLN A 74 22.22 7.43 8.02
C GLN A 74 20.96 6.87 7.36
N SER A 75 20.31 7.67 6.52
CA SER A 75 19.29 7.22 5.57
C SER A 75 19.68 7.68 4.18
N PHE A 76 19.00 7.21 3.13
CA PHE A 76 19.36 7.53 1.76
C PHE A 76 18.14 7.81 0.90
N SER A 77 18.19 8.84 0.05
CA SER A 77 17.09 9.20 -0.84
C SER A 77 17.58 9.70 -2.19
N GLY A 78 16.70 9.64 -3.18
CA GLY A 78 16.95 10.15 -4.52
C GLY A 78 15.99 9.53 -5.53
N TYR A 79 16.28 9.77 -6.81
CA TYR A 79 15.46 9.29 -7.92
C TYR A 79 16.14 8.18 -8.71
N LEU A 80 15.32 7.21 -9.10
CA LEU A 80 15.67 6.15 -10.03
C LEU A 80 14.84 6.33 -11.30
N THR A 81 15.50 6.58 -12.43
CA THR A 81 14.86 6.74 -13.73
C THR A 81 14.43 5.37 -14.25
N VAL A 82 13.11 5.18 -14.40
CA VAL A 82 12.51 3.90 -14.81
C VAL A 82 12.08 3.89 -16.28
N ASN A 83 11.84 5.06 -16.86
CA ASN A 83 11.59 5.25 -18.28
C ASN A 83 12.21 6.57 -18.76
N LYS A 84 13.28 6.48 -19.57
CA LYS A 84 13.99 7.65 -20.10
C LYS A 84 13.18 8.44 -21.12
N THR A 85 12.38 7.75 -21.94
CA THR A 85 11.60 8.38 -23.02
C THR A 85 10.56 9.34 -22.46
N CYS A 86 9.87 8.93 -21.38
CA CYS A 86 8.84 9.75 -20.74
C CYS A 86 9.40 10.62 -19.59
N ASN A 87 10.71 10.54 -19.33
CA ASN A 87 11.34 11.11 -18.14
C ASN A 87 10.60 10.69 -16.83
N SER A 88 10.28 9.39 -16.73
CA SER A 88 9.64 8.83 -15.54
C SER A 88 10.69 8.44 -14.51
N ASN A 89 10.53 8.96 -13.30
CA ASN A 89 11.46 8.82 -12.20
C ASN A 89 10.70 8.43 -10.93
N MET A 90 11.20 7.41 -10.22
CA MET A 90 10.65 6.98 -8.94
C MET A 90 11.51 7.48 -7.78
N PHE A 91 10.89 8.14 -6.81
CA PHE A 91 11.52 8.55 -5.56
C PHE A 91 11.54 7.39 -4.57
N PHE A 92 12.68 7.21 -3.89
CA PHE A 92 12.79 6.29 -2.76
C PHE A 92 13.41 6.97 -1.55
N TRP A 93 13.10 6.43 -0.37
CA TRP A 93 13.81 6.73 0.87
C TRP A 93 14.09 5.45 1.64
N PHE A 94 15.38 5.17 1.84
CA PHE A 94 15.90 3.95 2.45
C PHE A 94 16.48 4.22 3.84
N PHE A 95 16.10 3.38 4.81
CA PHE A 95 16.54 3.42 6.21
C PHE A 95 17.16 2.07 6.58
N PRO A 96 18.49 1.97 6.68
CA PRO A 96 19.17 0.80 7.22
C PRO A 96 18.72 0.46 8.65
N ALA A 97 18.68 -0.83 8.96
CA ALA A 97 18.31 -1.36 10.26
C ALA A 97 19.19 -0.80 11.37
N GLN A 98 18.57 -0.44 12.49
CA GLN A 98 19.26 0.14 13.64
C GLN A 98 20.23 -0.84 14.30
N ASN A 99 19.90 -2.13 14.27
CA ASN A 99 20.74 -3.21 14.81
C ASN A 99 21.80 -3.74 13.82
N GLY A 100 22.05 -2.98 12.74
CA GLY A 100 23.13 -3.23 11.78
C GLY A 100 22.73 -4.11 10.60
N ASN A 101 23.60 -4.19 9.59
CA ASN A 101 23.41 -5.05 8.42
C ASN A 101 24.05 -6.42 8.65
N LYS A 102 23.26 -7.41 9.06
CA LYS A 102 23.69 -8.82 9.16
C LYS A 102 23.16 -9.60 7.96
N PRO A 103 23.76 -10.75 7.58
CA PRO A 103 23.34 -11.53 6.41
C PRO A 103 21.86 -11.93 6.41
N ASP A 104 21.27 -12.11 7.58
CA ASP A 104 19.88 -12.49 7.79
C ASP A 104 18.93 -11.30 8.01
N THR A 105 19.45 -10.06 8.10
CA THR A 105 18.65 -8.84 8.31
C THR A 105 17.84 -8.53 7.05
N PRO A 106 16.49 -8.63 7.07
CA PRO A 106 15.69 -8.39 5.88
C PRO A 106 15.74 -6.94 5.37
N VAL A 107 15.60 -6.79 4.06
CA VAL A 107 15.18 -5.55 3.39
C VAL A 107 13.67 -5.67 3.12
N MET A 108 12.90 -4.74 3.68
CA MET A 108 11.45 -4.64 3.50
C MET A 108 11.16 -3.46 2.57
N LEU A 109 10.64 -3.76 1.38
CA LEU A 109 10.01 -2.73 0.55
C LEU A 109 8.62 -2.45 1.10
N TRP A 110 8.31 -1.19 1.42
CA TRP A 110 6.95 -0.77 1.74
C TRP A 110 6.30 -0.02 0.59
N LEU A 111 5.09 -0.45 0.22
CA LEU A 111 4.24 0.16 -0.79
C LEU A 111 2.91 0.58 -0.18
N GLN A 112 2.72 1.88 -0.04
CA GLN A 112 1.42 2.44 0.30
C GLN A 112 0.45 2.29 -0.90
N GLY A 113 -0.85 2.26 -0.62
CA GLY A 113 -1.91 1.98 -1.58
C GLY A 113 -2.39 3.22 -2.36
N GLY A 114 -3.65 3.60 -2.13
CA GLY A 114 -4.38 4.56 -2.96
C GLY A 114 -5.33 3.87 -3.95
N PRO A 115 -5.10 3.96 -5.28
CA PRO A 115 -3.81 4.17 -5.92
C PRO A 115 -3.31 5.61 -5.92
N GLY A 116 -1.99 5.80 -5.89
CA GLY A 116 -1.35 7.12 -5.95
C GLY A 116 -0.87 7.67 -4.60
N ALA A 117 -1.14 6.99 -3.48
CA ALA A 117 -0.78 7.43 -2.14
C ALA A 117 0.71 7.19 -1.85
N SER A 118 1.37 8.17 -1.26
CA SER A 118 2.82 8.15 -1.04
C SER A 118 3.23 7.20 0.08
N SER A 119 4.32 6.46 -0.13
CA SER A 119 4.91 5.58 0.89
C SER A 119 5.61 6.36 2.01
N LEU A 120 5.77 7.68 1.85
CA LEU A 120 6.18 8.55 2.95
C LEU A 120 5.13 8.62 4.05
N PHE A 121 3.86 8.36 3.74
CA PHE A 121 2.82 8.19 4.77
C PHE A 121 3.28 7.14 5.78
N ALA A 122 3.55 5.92 5.35
CA ALA A 122 3.95 4.83 6.24
C ALA A 122 5.27 5.07 6.97
N LEU A 123 6.18 5.82 6.36
CA LEU A 123 7.40 6.27 7.04
C LEU A 123 7.05 7.13 8.26
N PHE A 124 6.19 8.14 8.10
CA PHE A 124 5.91 9.13 9.13
C PHE A 124 4.75 8.78 10.06
N THR A 125 3.83 7.90 9.67
CA THR A 125 2.61 7.60 10.43
C THR A 125 2.64 6.18 11.00
N GLU A 126 3.21 5.21 10.29
CA GLU A 126 3.08 3.79 10.63
C GLU A 126 4.37 3.16 11.17
N ILE A 127 5.29 2.78 10.28
CA ILE A 127 6.38 1.83 10.58
C ILE A 127 7.77 2.46 10.61
N GLY A 128 7.94 3.66 10.04
CA GLY A 128 9.25 4.30 9.94
C GLY A 128 9.82 4.73 11.30
N PRO A 129 11.12 5.08 11.36
CA PRO A 129 11.80 5.36 12.62
C PRO A 129 11.44 6.73 13.23
N ILE A 130 10.71 7.56 12.49
CA ILE A 130 10.37 8.92 12.87
C ILE A 130 8.90 9.22 12.59
N TYR A 131 8.37 10.23 13.27
CA TYR A 131 7.08 10.86 12.95
C TYR A 131 7.20 12.37 13.09
N ILE A 132 6.23 13.10 12.55
CA ILE A 132 6.16 14.56 12.64
C ILE A 132 5.06 14.95 13.63
N ASP A 133 5.39 15.76 14.62
CA ASP A 133 4.40 16.27 15.58
C ASP A 133 3.62 17.48 15.04
N ALA A 134 2.62 17.93 15.79
CA ALA A 134 1.76 19.06 15.41
C ALA A 134 2.52 20.39 15.21
N ASN A 135 3.76 20.49 15.69
CA ASN A 135 4.64 21.65 15.56
C ASN A 135 5.67 21.46 14.44
N GLU A 136 5.48 20.47 13.56
CA GLU A 136 6.37 20.12 12.44
C GLU A 136 7.77 19.67 12.87
N ASN A 137 7.95 19.22 14.12
CA ASN A 137 9.23 18.69 14.59
C ASN A 137 9.34 17.19 14.33
N ILE A 138 10.55 16.75 14.02
CA ILE A 138 10.88 15.33 13.90
C ILE A 138 10.96 14.73 15.30
N GLN A 139 10.20 13.67 15.52
CA GLN A 139 10.21 12.85 16.73
C GLN A 139 10.67 11.43 16.39
N LEU A 140 11.32 10.75 17.35
CA LEU A 140 11.69 9.34 17.20
C LEU A 140 10.51 8.44 17.57
N ARG A 141 10.28 7.39 16.78
CA ARG A 141 9.22 6.41 17.04
C ARG A 141 9.72 5.32 17.98
N ASN A 142 8.97 5.07 19.06
CA ASN A 142 9.32 4.04 20.05
C ASN A 142 9.20 2.61 19.51
N VAL A 143 8.22 2.36 18.63
CA VAL A 143 8.02 1.05 17.98
C VAL A 143 8.14 1.25 16.49
N THR A 144 9.27 0.84 15.92
CA THR A 144 9.54 0.93 14.49
C THR A 144 10.10 -0.39 13.97
N TRP A 145 9.70 -0.76 12.76
CA TRP A 145 10.26 -1.91 12.05
C TRP A 145 11.76 -1.71 11.77
N ASN A 146 12.20 -0.46 11.63
CA ASN A 146 13.59 -0.11 11.36
C ASN A 146 14.56 -0.58 12.46
N THR A 147 14.06 -0.94 13.64
CA THR A 147 14.89 -1.54 14.71
C THR A 147 15.69 -2.74 14.20
N ASN A 148 15.02 -3.65 13.48
CA ASN A 148 15.57 -4.94 13.05
C ASN A 148 15.56 -5.16 11.53
N TYR A 149 14.96 -4.24 10.78
CA TYR A 149 14.75 -4.39 9.33
C TYR A 149 15.25 -3.16 8.58
N HIS A 150 15.85 -3.36 7.42
CA HIS A 150 16.10 -2.26 6.49
C HIS A 150 14.77 -1.91 5.82
N LEU A 151 14.36 -0.64 5.87
CA LEU A 151 13.09 -0.19 5.30
C LEU A 151 13.34 0.61 4.02
N LEU A 152 12.75 0.18 2.92
CA LEU A 152 12.77 0.87 1.63
C LEU A 152 11.36 1.37 1.33
N PHE A 153 11.15 2.67 1.40
CA PHE A 153 9.90 3.31 0.98
C PHE A 153 10.07 3.78 -0.46
N ILE A 154 9.15 3.41 -1.35
CA ILE A 154 9.12 3.91 -2.73
C ILE A 154 7.77 4.57 -2.96
N ASP A 155 7.80 5.81 -3.45
CA ASP A 155 6.62 6.48 -3.94
C ASP A 155 6.18 5.84 -5.25
N ASN A 156 5.16 5.00 -5.17
CA ASN A 156 4.73 4.12 -6.24
C ASN A 156 3.24 4.36 -6.55
N PRO A 157 2.81 4.27 -7.81
CA PRO A 157 3.57 4.28 -9.08
C PRO A 157 4.23 5.63 -9.45
N VAL A 158 4.80 5.72 -10.64
CA VAL A 158 5.24 6.99 -11.24
C VAL A 158 4.09 8.01 -11.21
N GLY A 159 4.33 9.19 -10.64
CA GLY A 159 3.33 10.24 -10.39
C GLY A 159 2.89 10.35 -8.93
N THR A 160 3.15 9.33 -8.11
CA THR A 160 2.84 9.34 -6.67
C THR A 160 3.83 10.18 -5.89
N GLY A 161 3.37 11.02 -4.95
CA GLY A 161 4.25 11.70 -4.00
C GLY A 161 5.31 12.55 -4.70
N TYR A 162 6.59 12.19 -4.57
CA TYR A 162 7.68 12.83 -5.30
C TYR A 162 8.04 12.15 -6.63
N SER A 163 7.59 10.92 -6.90
CA SER A 163 7.75 10.26 -8.19
C SER A 163 6.97 11.00 -9.27
N PHE A 164 7.54 11.13 -10.47
CA PHE A 164 6.95 11.96 -11.52
C PHE A 164 7.29 11.44 -12.92
N THR A 165 6.50 11.90 -13.90
CA THR A 165 6.80 11.79 -15.32
C THR A 165 6.60 13.13 -16.02
N SER A 166 7.19 13.31 -17.21
CA SER A 166 6.97 14.48 -18.06
C SER A 166 6.00 14.22 -19.22
N ASP A 167 5.51 12.97 -19.36
CA ASP A 167 4.61 12.55 -20.44
C ASP A 167 3.53 11.61 -19.88
N ASP A 168 2.28 11.79 -20.31
CA ASP A 168 1.14 10.95 -19.90
C ASP A 168 1.30 9.47 -20.28
N GLN A 169 2.15 9.16 -21.26
CA GLN A 169 2.53 7.78 -21.59
C GLN A 169 3.33 7.11 -20.47
N GLY A 170 3.97 7.90 -19.60
CA GLY A 170 4.76 7.43 -18.47
C GLY A 170 3.96 6.95 -17.27
N TYR A 171 2.65 7.21 -17.19
CA TYR A 171 1.79 6.68 -16.12
C TYR A 171 1.43 5.21 -16.36
N ALA A 172 1.42 4.43 -15.29
CA ALA A 172 0.94 3.06 -15.31
C ALA A 172 -0.57 2.99 -15.56
N ARG A 173 -1.02 2.03 -16.38
CA ARG A 173 -2.45 1.76 -16.66
C ARG A 173 -2.87 0.35 -16.23
N SER A 174 -1.94 -0.42 -15.71
CA SER A 174 -2.11 -1.80 -15.27
C SER A 174 -1.10 -2.14 -14.18
N GLN A 175 -1.38 -3.18 -13.40
CA GLN A 175 -0.39 -3.72 -12.46
C GLN A 175 0.90 -4.24 -13.12
N ASP A 176 0.87 -4.58 -14.42
CA ASP A 176 2.07 -5.01 -15.13
C ASP A 176 2.99 -3.83 -15.47
N ASP A 177 2.42 -2.65 -15.78
CA ASP A 177 3.18 -1.40 -15.89
C ASP A 177 3.83 -1.02 -14.55
N VAL A 178 3.04 -1.09 -13.47
CA VAL A 178 3.53 -0.80 -12.11
C VAL A 178 4.69 -1.74 -11.76
N ALA A 179 4.52 -3.04 -11.98
CA ALA A 179 5.54 -4.03 -11.68
C ALA A 179 6.80 -3.87 -12.54
N ARG A 180 6.66 -3.49 -13.83
CA ARG A 180 7.80 -3.18 -14.70
C ARG A 180 8.65 -2.04 -14.13
N ASP A 181 8.01 -0.94 -13.76
CA ASP A 181 8.71 0.27 -13.33
C ASP A 181 9.33 0.07 -11.92
N LEU A 182 8.59 -0.55 -11.00
CA LEU A 182 9.12 -0.95 -9.69
C LEU A 182 10.31 -1.92 -9.81
N TYR A 183 10.24 -2.91 -10.70
CA TYR A 183 11.32 -3.86 -10.91
C TYR A 183 12.59 -3.17 -11.45
N SER A 184 12.42 -2.20 -12.35
CA SER A 184 13.52 -1.35 -12.83
C SER A 184 14.14 -0.55 -11.67
N ALA A 185 13.34 0.08 -10.82
CA ALA A 185 13.82 0.80 -9.65
C ALA A 185 14.55 -0.13 -8.66
N LEU A 186 13.97 -1.27 -8.31
CA LEU A 186 14.60 -2.24 -7.39
C LEU A 186 15.91 -2.80 -7.92
N THR A 187 15.98 -3.09 -9.22
CA THR A 187 17.21 -3.53 -9.88
C THR A 187 18.33 -2.49 -9.69
N GLN A 188 18.03 -1.23 -9.97
CA GLN A 188 19.00 -0.13 -9.81
C GLN A 188 19.36 0.10 -8.34
N PHE A 189 18.38 0.02 -7.43
CA PHE A 189 18.61 0.11 -5.99
C PHE A 189 19.63 -0.94 -5.53
N PHE A 190 19.45 -2.22 -5.86
CA PHE A 190 20.38 -3.27 -5.45
C PHE A 190 21.74 -3.20 -6.14
N GLN A 191 21.86 -2.50 -7.27
CA GLN A 191 23.16 -2.20 -7.89
C GLN A 191 23.89 -1.05 -7.20
N ILE A 192 23.17 -0.10 -6.59
CA ILE A 192 23.76 1.01 -5.84
C ILE A 192 24.09 0.59 -4.39
N TYR A 193 23.21 -0.19 -3.78
CA TYR A 193 23.28 -0.64 -2.39
C TYR A 193 23.63 -2.13 -2.33
N THR A 194 24.77 -2.50 -2.94
CA THR A 194 25.19 -3.91 -3.12
C THR A 194 25.31 -4.70 -1.83
N ASP A 195 25.67 -4.05 -0.72
CA ASP A 195 25.78 -4.68 0.61
C ASP A 195 24.44 -5.22 1.15
N TYR A 196 23.33 -4.84 0.52
CA TYR A 196 21.98 -5.27 0.87
C TYR A 196 21.39 -6.26 -0.14
N ALA A 197 22.05 -6.51 -1.28
CA ALA A 197 21.52 -7.34 -2.35
C ALA A 197 21.41 -8.83 -1.97
N SER A 198 22.28 -9.30 -1.07
CA SER A 198 22.23 -10.67 -0.54
C SER A 198 21.20 -10.85 0.58
N ASN A 199 20.70 -9.77 1.17
CA ASN A 199 19.78 -9.85 2.31
C ASN A 199 18.43 -10.44 1.88
N PRO A 200 17.71 -11.14 2.78
CA PRO A 200 16.32 -11.52 2.55
C PRO A 200 15.48 -10.32 2.11
N PHE A 201 14.82 -10.40 0.97
CA PHE A 201 13.94 -9.33 0.48
C PHE A 201 12.48 -9.73 0.62
N TYR A 202 11.69 -8.86 1.23
CA TYR A 202 10.24 -9.00 1.30
C TYR A 202 9.56 -7.76 0.72
N VAL A 203 8.45 -8.00 0.01
CA VAL A 203 7.59 -6.95 -0.49
C VAL A 203 6.40 -6.80 0.46
N THR A 204 6.26 -5.64 1.09
CA THR A 204 5.21 -5.35 2.05
C THR A 204 4.37 -4.17 1.57
N GLY A 205 3.09 -4.15 1.89
CA GLY A 205 2.23 -3.00 1.58
C GLY A 205 0.82 -3.20 2.08
N GLU A 206 0.02 -2.17 1.95
CA GLU A 206 -1.36 -2.15 2.44
C GLU A 206 -2.36 -1.55 1.45
N SER A 207 -3.65 -1.78 1.68
CA SER A 207 -4.72 -1.17 0.87
C SER A 207 -4.62 -1.57 -0.61
N TYR A 208 -4.51 -0.62 -1.54
CA TYR A 208 -4.21 -0.90 -2.95
C TYR A 208 -2.84 -1.56 -3.18
N GLY A 209 -1.98 -1.56 -2.16
CA GLY A 209 -0.81 -2.43 -2.04
C GLY A 209 -1.16 -3.92 -2.20
N GLY A 210 -2.41 -4.33 -1.91
CA GLY A 210 -2.96 -5.64 -2.27
C GLY A 210 -2.92 -5.98 -3.75
N LYS A 211 -2.68 -5.00 -4.64
CA LYS A 211 -2.39 -5.22 -6.06
C LYS A 211 -0.93 -5.05 -6.41
N TYR A 212 -0.29 -4.02 -5.86
CA TYR A 212 1.12 -3.73 -6.12
C TYR A 212 2.03 -4.87 -5.65
N VAL A 213 1.85 -5.29 -4.39
CA VAL A 213 2.66 -6.30 -3.70
C VAL A 213 2.70 -7.61 -4.46
N PRO A 214 1.56 -8.27 -4.78
CA PRO A 214 1.61 -9.53 -5.53
C PRO A 214 2.17 -9.33 -6.95
N SER A 215 1.96 -8.16 -7.56
CA SER A 215 2.42 -7.87 -8.92
C SER A 215 3.93 -7.74 -9.02
N ILE A 216 4.56 -6.95 -8.15
CA ILE A 216 6.02 -6.84 -8.13
C ILE A 216 6.67 -8.14 -7.62
N THR A 217 6.06 -8.82 -6.64
CA THR A 217 6.57 -10.10 -6.14
C THR A 217 6.58 -11.16 -7.25
N TYR A 218 5.50 -11.26 -8.03
CA TYR A 218 5.42 -12.14 -9.20
C TYR A 218 6.44 -11.76 -10.28
N LYS A 219 6.59 -10.47 -10.58
CA LYS A 219 7.59 -10.00 -11.54
C LYS A 219 9.00 -10.39 -11.13
N ILE A 220 9.38 -10.17 -9.87
CA ILE A 220 10.70 -10.57 -9.35
C ILE A 220 10.89 -12.08 -9.44
N HIS A 221 9.85 -12.86 -9.08
CA HIS A 221 9.92 -14.32 -9.19
C HIS A 221 10.21 -14.79 -10.62
N VAL A 222 9.48 -14.27 -11.61
CA VAL A 222 9.65 -14.62 -13.02
C VAL A 222 11.04 -14.21 -13.52
N GLU A 223 11.49 -12.99 -13.22
CA GLU A 223 12.81 -12.52 -13.66
C GLU A 223 13.95 -13.30 -13.01
N ASN A 224 13.81 -13.71 -11.75
CA ASN A 224 14.81 -14.53 -11.05
C ASN A 224 14.97 -15.95 -11.64
N GLN A 225 14.01 -16.42 -12.43
CA GLN A 225 14.11 -17.69 -13.17
C GLN A 225 14.92 -17.55 -14.46
N ASN A 226 15.11 -16.33 -14.98
CA ASN A 226 15.91 -16.09 -16.16
C ASN A 226 17.41 -16.28 -15.83
N PRO A 227 18.11 -17.25 -16.43
CA PRO A 227 19.54 -17.47 -16.17
C PRO A 227 20.44 -16.28 -16.56
N GLN A 228 19.93 -15.36 -17.38
CA GLN A 228 20.63 -14.17 -17.86
C GLN A 228 20.29 -12.90 -17.07
N VAL A 229 19.51 -13.01 -15.98
CA VAL A 229 19.17 -11.85 -15.15
C VAL A 229 20.43 -11.24 -14.55
N LYS A 230 20.61 -9.92 -14.73
CA LYS A 230 21.82 -9.22 -14.26
C LYS A 230 21.86 -9.02 -12.76
N VAL A 231 20.69 -8.83 -12.14
CA VAL A 231 20.53 -8.61 -10.71
C VAL A 231 19.49 -9.61 -10.22
N LYS A 232 19.92 -10.56 -9.40
CA LYS A 232 19.03 -11.52 -8.77
C LYS A 232 18.62 -10.98 -7.40
N ILE A 233 17.34 -10.67 -7.22
CA ILE A 233 16.81 -10.17 -5.95
C ILE A 233 16.52 -11.37 -5.05
N ASN A 234 17.06 -11.40 -3.83
CA ASN A 234 16.89 -12.50 -2.89
C ASN A 234 15.48 -12.51 -2.23
N LEU A 235 14.44 -12.60 -3.06
CA LEU A 235 13.04 -12.62 -2.66
C LEU A 235 12.75 -13.80 -1.72
N LYS A 236 12.10 -13.53 -0.59
CA LYS A 236 11.67 -14.53 0.39
C LYS A 236 10.16 -14.57 0.62
N GLY A 237 9.47 -13.46 0.40
CA GLY A 237 8.04 -13.44 0.63
C GLY A 237 7.39 -12.07 0.43
N MET A 238 6.12 -12.01 0.78
CA MET A 238 5.33 -10.81 0.72
C MET A 238 4.35 -10.69 1.88
N THR A 239 3.96 -9.46 2.21
CA THR A 239 2.90 -9.17 3.18
C THR A 239 1.89 -8.19 2.61
N ILE A 240 0.60 -8.46 2.82
CA ILE A 240 -0.51 -7.62 2.38
C ILE A 240 -1.38 -7.30 3.59
N GLY A 241 -1.41 -6.02 3.98
CA GLY A 241 -2.29 -5.49 5.02
C GLY A 241 -3.56 -4.90 4.41
N ASP A 242 -4.73 -5.30 4.91
CA ASP A 242 -6.02 -4.70 4.56
C ASP A 242 -6.18 -4.45 3.05
N GLY A 243 -5.80 -5.47 2.26
CA GLY A 243 -5.49 -5.30 0.85
C GLY A 243 -6.64 -5.56 -0.11
N LEU A 244 -6.89 -4.61 -1.03
CA LEU A 244 -7.78 -4.82 -2.17
C LEU A 244 -7.08 -5.72 -3.21
N THR A 245 -7.35 -7.01 -3.17
CA THR A 245 -6.63 -8.03 -3.94
C THR A 245 -7.53 -8.73 -4.96
N ASP A 246 -8.75 -9.08 -4.55
CA ASP A 246 -9.71 -9.83 -5.36
C ASP A 246 -11.11 -9.20 -5.28
N PRO A 247 -11.34 -8.05 -5.94
CA PRO A 247 -12.58 -7.29 -5.80
C PRO A 247 -13.85 -8.10 -6.10
N VAL A 248 -13.78 -9.07 -7.02
CA VAL A 248 -14.91 -9.96 -7.35
C VAL A 248 -15.36 -10.84 -6.18
N ASN A 249 -14.51 -11.01 -5.16
CA ASN A 249 -14.76 -11.78 -3.93
C ASN A 249 -14.68 -10.94 -2.64
N GLN A 250 -14.46 -9.63 -2.74
CA GLN A 250 -14.42 -8.70 -1.61
C GLN A 250 -15.67 -7.78 -1.61
N TYR A 251 -16.87 -8.37 -1.46
CA TYR A 251 -18.13 -7.65 -1.66
C TYR A 251 -19.20 -7.88 -0.57
N MET A 252 -18.89 -8.60 0.52
CA MET A 252 -19.83 -8.90 1.62
C MET A 252 -20.01 -7.74 2.63
N TYR A 253 -20.28 -6.53 2.15
CA TYR A 253 -20.43 -5.34 3.01
C TYR A 253 -21.72 -5.34 3.83
N GLY A 254 -22.84 -5.79 3.26
CA GLY A 254 -24.16 -5.67 3.91
C GLY A 254 -24.26 -6.49 5.19
N ASP A 255 -23.85 -7.76 5.17
CA ASP A 255 -23.81 -8.61 6.36
C ASP A 255 -22.90 -8.01 7.46
N PHE A 256 -21.70 -7.57 7.08
CA PHE A 256 -20.74 -7.01 8.03
C PHE A 256 -21.30 -5.76 8.71
N LEU A 257 -21.71 -4.75 7.93
CA LEU A 257 -22.22 -3.47 8.45
C LEU A 257 -23.47 -3.66 9.32
N TYR A 258 -24.35 -4.59 8.96
CA TYR A 258 -25.54 -4.93 9.75
C TYR A 258 -25.18 -5.58 11.09
N GLN A 259 -24.28 -6.56 11.08
CA GLN A 259 -23.90 -7.31 12.29
C GLN A 259 -23.17 -6.45 13.33
N ILE A 260 -22.43 -5.42 12.88
CA ILE A 260 -21.79 -4.46 13.78
C ILE A 260 -22.70 -3.28 14.15
N GLY A 261 -23.94 -3.25 13.66
CA GLY A 261 -24.96 -2.27 14.05
C GLY A 261 -24.84 -0.89 13.40
N LEU A 262 -24.10 -0.75 12.30
CA LEU A 262 -23.99 0.53 11.57
C LEU A 262 -25.15 0.78 10.61
N ILE A 263 -25.84 -0.28 10.17
CA ILE A 263 -27.00 -0.17 9.27
C ILE A 263 -28.15 -1.06 9.73
N ASP A 264 -29.38 -0.70 9.38
CA ASP A 264 -30.57 -1.51 9.61
C ASP A 264 -30.84 -2.54 8.49
N ILE A 265 -31.90 -3.34 8.64
CA ILE A 265 -32.24 -4.40 7.68
C ILE A 265 -32.64 -3.87 6.29
N THR A 266 -33.23 -2.66 6.22
CA THR A 266 -33.62 -2.03 4.94
C THR A 266 -32.38 -1.53 4.22
N GLN A 267 -31.48 -0.89 4.97
CA GLN A 267 -30.22 -0.40 4.46
C GLN A 267 -29.31 -1.55 4.02
N LYS A 268 -29.29 -2.66 4.75
CA LYS A 268 -28.59 -3.89 4.36
C LYS A 268 -29.03 -4.38 2.98
N ALA A 269 -30.34 -4.46 2.73
CA ALA A 269 -30.85 -4.91 1.44
C ALA A 269 -30.38 -4.03 0.28
N TYR A 270 -30.26 -2.71 0.50
CA TYR A 270 -29.68 -1.80 -0.48
C TYR A 270 -28.19 -2.09 -0.71
N VAL A 271 -27.41 -2.23 0.36
CA VAL A 271 -25.97 -2.54 0.29
C VAL A 271 -25.74 -3.85 -0.48
N ASP A 272 -26.48 -4.92 -0.15
CA ASP A 272 -26.39 -6.22 -0.81
C ASP A 272 -26.71 -6.14 -2.32
N LEU A 273 -27.68 -5.29 -2.69
CA LEU A 273 -27.99 -5.05 -4.10
C LEU A 273 -26.83 -4.34 -4.81
N GLN A 274 -26.25 -3.29 -4.21
CA GLN A 274 -25.13 -2.56 -4.82
C GLN A 274 -23.90 -3.46 -4.99
N THR A 275 -23.60 -4.29 -3.99
CA THR A 275 -22.45 -5.21 -4.05
C THR A 275 -22.66 -6.34 -5.06
N ALA A 276 -23.89 -6.83 -5.22
CA ALA A 276 -24.23 -7.79 -6.28
C ALA A 276 -24.08 -7.18 -7.68
N LEU A 277 -24.52 -5.92 -7.88
CA LEU A 277 -24.34 -5.19 -9.13
C LEU A 277 -22.86 -4.93 -9.44
N MET A 278 -22.08 -4.57 -8.42
CA MET A 278 -20.62 -4.41 -8.53
C MET A 278 -19.96 -5.71 -9.00
N ARG A 279 -20.26 -6.83 -8.32
CA ARG A 279 -19.73 -8.15 -8.69
C ARG A 279 -20.13 -8.54 -10.11
N TYR A 280 -21.38 -8.30 -10.49
CA TYR A 280 -21.85 -8.55 -11.86
C TYR A 280 -21.07 -7.71 -12.88
N ALA A 281 -20.87 -6.41 -12.63
CA ALA A 281 -20.10 -5.54 -13.50
C ALA A 281 -18.64 -6.02 -13.66
N ILE A 282 -18.00 -6.49 -12.58
CA ILE A 282 -16.65 -7.09 -12.61
C ILE A 282 -16.64 -8.34 -13.50
N GLN A 283 -17.62 -9.22 -13.36
CA GLN A 283 -17.74 -10.44 -14.17
C GLN A 283 -17.99 -10.17 -15.66
N GLN A 284 -18.51 -8.98 -15.99
CA GLN A 284 -18.68 -8.51 -17.36
C GLN A 284 -17.50 -7.63 -17.83
N GLU A 285 -16.39 -7.61 -17.08
CA GLU A 285 -15.20 -6.79 -17.36
C GLU A 285 -15.47 -5.28 -17.43
N ARG A 286 -16.59 -4.82 -16.87
CA ARG A 286 -16.95 -3.40 -16.78
C ARG A 286 -16.37 -2.80 -15.50
N TYR A 287 -15.04 -2.80 -15.39
CA TYR A 287 -14.34 -2.44 -14.16
C TYR A 287 -14.60 -1.00 -13.70
N ILE A 288 -14.70 -0.05 -14.63
CA ILE A 288 -15.03 1.35 -14.30
C ILE A 288 -16.44 1.47 -13.73
N ASP A 289 -17.42 0.72 -14.27
CA ASP A 289 -18.78 0.73 -13.74
C ASP A 289 -18.83 0.11 -12.34
N ALA A 290 -18.08 -0.97 -12.11
CA ALA A 290 -17.93 -1.56 -10.78
C ALA A 290 -17.30 -0.57 -9.79
N PHE A 291 -16.27 0.18 -10.20
CA PHE A 291 -15.65 1.20 -9.36
C PHE A 291 -16.64 2.32 -9.00
N ARG A 292 -17.46 2.79 -9.94
CA ARG A 292 -18.48 3.82 -9.65
C ARG A 292 -19.52 3.35 -8.63
N LEU A 293 -19.90 2.08 -8.66
CA LEU A 293 -20.80 1.49 -7.66
C LEU A 293 -20.14 1.45 -6.27
N PHE A 294 -18.86 1.07 -6.22
CA PHE A 294 -18.07 1.07 -4.99
C PHE A 294 -17.90 2.49 -4.41
N ASP A 295 -17.54 3.46 -5.25
CA ASP A 295 -17.41 4.87 -4.87
C ASP A 295 -18.73 5.40 -4.30
N SER A 296 -19.84 5.21 -5.01
CA SER A 296 -21.16 5.65 -4.52
C SER A 296 -21.57 4.98 -3.21
N LEU A 297 -21.12 3.74 -2.96
CA LEU A 297 -21.46 2.99 -1.77
C LEU A 297 -20.64 3.43 -0.55
N LEU A 298 -19.32 3.54 -0.69
CA LEU A 298 -18.39 3.74 0.43
C LEU A 298 -17.63 5.06 0.38
N ASN A 299 -16.96 5.37 -0.74
CA ASN A 299 -16.00 6.49 -0.78
C ASN A 299 -16.69 7.86 -0.94
N GLY A 300 -17.40 8.08 -2.05
CA GLY A 300 -18.20 9.28 -2.31
C GLY A 300 -17.38 10.47 -2.82
N ASP A 301 -16.37 10.23 -3.64
CA ASP A 301 -15.43 11.25 -4.09
C ASP A 301 -15.54 11.55 -5.58
N LEU A 302 -15.60 10.51 -6.41
CA LEU A 302 -15.55 10.63 -7.87
C LEU A 302 -16.79 11.33 -8.41
N LEU A 303 -17.92 11.20 -7.70
CA LEU A 303 -19.21 11.75 -8.09
C LEU A 303 -19.52 13.13 -7.49
N ASN A 304 -18.61 13.75 -6.71
CA ASN A 304 -18.88 14.99 -5.95
C ASN A 304 -20.16 14.90 -5.08
N THR A 305 -20.53 13.69 -4.65
CA THR A 305 -21.70 13.40 -3.81
C THR A 305 -21.28 12.60 -2.60
N THR A 306 -21.92 12.81 -1.45
CA THR A 306 -21.67 11.98 -0.28
C THR A 306 -22.00 10.50 -0.52
N SER A 307 -21.14 9.60 -0.04
CA SER A 307 -21.36 8.15 -0.17
C SER A 307 -22.61 7.70 0.60
N TYR A 308 -23.19 6.58 0.17
CA TYR A 308 -24.30 5.96 0.90
C TYR A 308 -23.90 5.66 2.35
N PHE A 309 -22.71 5.11 2.57
CA PHE A 309 -22.16 4.85 3.91
C PHE A 309 -22.18 6.09 4.80
N TYR A 310 -21.64 7.22 4.33
CA TYR A 310 -21.67 8.47 5.10
C TYR A 310 -23.10 8.93 5.38
N ASN A 311 -23.98 8.87 4.36
CA ASN A 311 -25.35 9.35 4.50
C ASN A 311 -26.17 8.58 5.54
N VAL A 312 -25.91 7.28 5.70
CA VAL A 312 -26.67 6.44 6.65
C VAL A 312 -26.02 6.29 8.02
N THR A 313 -24.70 6.48 8.12
CA THR A 313 -23.96 6.31 9.39
C THR A 313 -23.51 7.63 10.02
N GLY A 314 -23.33 8.69 9.24
CA GLY A 314 -22.66 9.92 9.64
C GLY A 314 -21.14 9.79 9.81
N ILE A 315 -20.56 8.60 9.60
CA ILE A 315 -19.13 8.31 9.75
C ILE A 315 -18.41 8.63 8.44
N LYS A 316 -17.35 9.45 8.50
CA LYS A 316 -16.47 9.73 7.35
C LYS A 316 -15.30 8.75 7.28
N ASN A 317 -14.84 8.27 8.43
CA ASN A 317 -13.70 7.38 8.53
C ASN A 317 -14.11 5.91 8.39
N TYR A 318 -14.13 5.41 7.15
CA TYR A 318 -14.33 3.99 6.88
C TYR A 318 -13.05 3.14 7.13
N PHE A 319 -11.93 3.75 7.52
CA PHE A 319 -10.70 3.01 7.88
C PHE A 319 -10.73 2.49 9.31
N ASN A 320 -11.51 3.10 10.21
CA ASN A 320 -11.68 2.63 11.58
C ASN A 320 -13.03 3.09 12.12
N TYR A 321 -14.00 2.17 12.21
CA TYR A 321 -15.38 2.52 12.58
C TYR A 321 -15.56 2.98 14.03
N LEU A 322 -14.51 2.98 14.86
CA LEU A 322 -14.55 3.60 16.19
C LEU A 322 -14.41 5.13 16.12
N LEU A 323 -13.96 5.67 14.99
CA LEU A 323 -13.71 7.09 14.79
C LEU A 323 -14.67 7.64 13.72
N THR A 324 -15.20 8.84 13.95
CA THR A 324 -16.03 9.52 12.93
C THR A 324 -15.17 10.13 11.83
N ASP A 325 -14.00 10.66 12.17
CA ASP A 325 -13.04 11.30 11.28
C ASP A 325 -11.68 10.61 11.39
N GLU A 326 -10.87 10.66 10.32
CA GLU A 326 -9.48 10.22 10.36
C GLU A 326 -8.66 11.08 11.35
N PRO A 327 -7.69 10.47 12.07
CA PRO A 327 -6.80 11.20 12.97
C PRO A 327 -6.00 12.30 12.24
N GLU A 328 -5.93 13.50 12.82
CA GLU A 328 -5.25 14.66 12.21
C GLU A 328 -3.73 14.47 12.09
N ASP A 329 -3.14 13.70 13.01
CA ASP A 329 -1.70 13.45 13.08
C ASP A 329 -1.16 12.68 11.88
N GLN A 330 -2.01 11.92 11.19
CA GLN A 330 -1.67 11.26 9.93
C GLN A 330 -1.28 12.27 8.82
N GLY A 331 -1.70 13.53 8.93
CA GLY A 331 -1.40 14.59 7.97
C GLY A 331 -0.21 15.49 8.32
N TYR A 332 0.36 15.39 9.52
CA TYR A 332 1.37 16.35 10.00
C TYR A 332 2.68 16.34 9.22
N PHE A 333 3.01 15.24 8.54
CA PHE A 333 4.24 15.15 7.76
C PHE A 333 4.19 15.94 6.46
N VAL A 334 3.00 16.28 5.95
CA VAL A 334 2.84 16.92 4.65
C VAL A 334 3.46 18.33 4.59
N PRO A 335 3.17 19.24 5.54
CA PRO A 335 3.87 20.53 5.63
C PRO A 335 5.38 20.36 5.77
N PHE A 336 5.82 19.35 6.54
CA PHE A 336 7.24 19.07 6.75
C PHE A 336 7.95 18.69 5.45
N VAL A 337 7.43 17.72 4.68
CA VAL A 337 8.10 17.27 3.45
C VAL A 337 8.03 18.30 2.32
N THR A 338 7.13 19.28 2.39
CA THR A 338 6.96 20.32 1.35
C THR A 338 7.82 21.56 1.58
N ARG A 339 8.41 21.73 2.77
CA ARG A 339 9.28 22.86 3.11
C ARG A 339 10.60 22.82 2.34
N ALA A 340 11.11 23.97 1.90
CA ALA A 340 12.27 24.04 1.01
C ALA A 340 13.56 23.43 1.60
N ASP A 341 13.87 23.72 2.87
CA ASP A 341 15.02 23.12 3.56
C ASP A 341 14.91 21.58 3.61
N ARG A 342 13.70 21.05 3.83
CA ARG A 342 13.46 19.60 3.84
C ARG A 342 13.54 18.99 2.47
N ARG A 343 13.00 19.66 1.45
CA ARG A 343 13.11 19.23 0.05
C ARG A 343 14.56 19.14 -0.42
N LYS A 344 15.37 20.11 -0.01
CA LYS A 344 16.83 20.09 -0.25
C LYS A 344 17.49 18.92 0.48
N GLN A 345 17.15 18.73 1.75
CA GLN A 345 17.72 17.68 2.60
C GLN A 345 17.40 16.26 2.13
N ILE A 346 16.23 16.03 1.54
CA ILE A 346 15.81 14.71 0.99
C ILE A 346 15.99 14.62 -0.53
N HIS A 347 16.75 15.56 -1.12
CA HIS A 347 17.16 15.55 -2.52
C HIS A 347 16.02 15.53 -3.55
N VAL A 348 14.85 16.11 -3.21
CA VAL A 348 13.70 16.19 -4.12
C VAL A 348 13.65 17.50 -4.91
N GLY A 349 14.43 18.50 -4.49
CA GLY A 349 14.56 19.76 -5.24
C GLY A 349 13.24 20.51 -5.40
N ASN A 350 13.09 21.19 -6.54
CA ASN A 350 11.89 21.98 -6.84
C ASN A 350 10.66 21.17 -7.33
N LEU A 351 10.65 19.84 -7.16
CA LEU A 351 9.49 19.01 -7.50
C LEU A 351 8.34 19.13 -6.49
N SER A 352 7.10 19.19 -6.96
CA SER A 352 5.93 19.38 -6.11
C SER A 352 5.37 18.05 -5.60
N TYR A 353 5.33 17.89 -4.28
CA TYR A 353 4.79 16.71 -3.62
C TYR A 353 3.31 16.48 -3.94
N GLY A 354 2.98 15.29 -4.44
CA GLY A 354 1.62 14.84 -4.71
C GLY A 354 0.95 15.50 -5.92
N SER A 355 1.68 16.30 -6.70
CA SER A 355 1.10 17.07 -7.82
C SER A 355 0.54 16.24 -8.97
N GLN A 356 1.00 14.98 -9.11
CA GLN A 356 0.55 14.05 -10.15
C GLN A 356 -0.24 12.85 -9.59
N SER A 357 -0.44 12.78 -8.27
CA SER A 357 -1.07 11.62 -7.62
C SER A 357 -2.52 11.37 -8.08
N GLU A 358 -3.30 12.43 -8.31
CA GLU A 358 -4.65 12.31 -8.87
C GLU A 358 -4.64 11.70 -10.29
N MET A 359 -3.59 11.97 -11.07
CA MET A 359 -3.45 11.40 -12.40
C MET A 359 -3.15 9.90 -12.32
N VAL A 360 -2.33 9.46 -11.36
CA VAL A 360 -2.06 8.04 -11.12
C VAL A 360 -3.36 7.28 -10.90
N GLU A 361 -4.22 7.79 -10.02
CA GLU A 361 -5.49 7.18 -9.71
C GLU A 361 -6.39 7.07 -10.95
N LYS A 362 -6.52 8.18 -11.69
CA LYS A 362 -7.30 8.23 -12.93
C LYS A 362 -6.82 7.21 -13.96
N MET A 363 -5.50 7.04 -14.11
CA MET A 363 -4.91 6.13 -15.09
C MET A 363 -5.07 4.66 -14.70
N LEU A 364 -5.21 4.38 -13.40
CA LEU A 364 -5.46 3.04 -12.85
C LEU A 364 -6.93 2.74 -12.57
N LEU A 365 -7.86 3.64 -12.91
CA LEU A 365 -9.29 3.46 -12.62
C LEU A 365 -9.85 2.12 -13.14
N ASN A 366 -9.41 1.71 -14.34
CA ASN A 366 -9.83 0.44 -14.94
C ASN A 366 -9.19 -0.80 -14.28
N ASP A 367 -8.09 -0.62 -13.54
CA ASP A 367 -7.35 -1.67 -12.83
C ASP A 367 -7.93 -1.95 -11.43
N VAL A 368 -8.58 -0.94 -10.80
CA VAL A 368 -9.05 -1.02 -9.41
C VAL A 368 -9.92 -2.24 -9.14
N MET A 369 -10.79 -2.60 -10.08
CA MET A 369 -11.73 -3.71 -9.91
C MET A 369 -11.26 -5.04 -10.51
N GLN A 370 -10.02 -5.13 -10.98
CA GLN A 370 -9.41 -6.37 -11.49
C GLN A 370 -8.81 -7.22 -10.35
N SER A 371 -8.72 -8.53 -10.56
CA SER A 371 -8.17 -9.46 -9.55
C SER A 371 -6.66 -9.68 -9.68
N MET A 372 -5.97 -9.68 -8.55
CA MET A 372 -4.56 -10.09 -8.40
C MET A 372 -4.41 -11.39 -7.59
N ALA A 373 -5.51 -12.05 -7.23
CA ALA A 373 -5.50 -13.29 -6.46
C ALA A 373 -4.63 -14.38 -7.10
N TRP A 374 -4.67 -14.49 -8.43
CA TRP A 374 -3.88 -15.50 -9.15
C TRP A 374 -2.36 -15.29 -8.98
N LYS A 375 -1.89 -14.04 -8.85
CA LYS A 375 -0.48 -13.74 -8.56
C LYS A 375 -0.13 -14.14 -7.11
N VAL A 376 -1.04 -13.96 -6.16
CA VAL A 376 -0.89 -14.47 -4.79
C VAL A 376 -0.74 -15.99 -4.77
N ALA A 377 -1.62 -16.69 -5.48
CA ALA A 377 -1.57 -18.14 -5.61
C ALA A 377 -0.25 -18.62 -6.24
N ALA A 378 0.21 -17.96 -7.32
CA ALA A 378 1.47 -18.29 -7.97
C ALA A 378 2.67 -18.15 -7.01
N ILE A 379 2.72 -17.08 -6.22
CA ILE A 379 3.77 -16.86 -5.23
C ILE A 379 3.73 -17.89 -4.09
N ALA A 380 2.54 -18.22 -3.59
CA ALA A 380 2.39 -19.24 -2.57
C ALA A 380 2.82 -20.64 -3.09
N ASN A 381 2.44 -21.00 -4.32
CA ASN A 381 2.85 -22.24 -4.99
C ASN A 381 4.36 -22.31 -5.26
N ALA A 382 5.01 -21.16 -5.45
CA ALA A 382 6.45 -21.06 -5.60
C ALA A 382 7.22 -21.14 -4.26
N ASN A 383 6.53 -21.46 -3.15
CA ASN A 383 7.09 -21.65 -1.81
C ASN A 383 7.72 -20.39 -1.18
N TYR A 384 7.34 -19.20 -1.63
CA TYR A 384 7.61 -17.97 -0.89
C TYR A 384 6.67 -17.85 0.30
N SER A 385 7.09 -17.12 1.33
CA SER A 385 6.24 -16.84 2.47
C SER A 385 5.22 -15.74 2.15
N VAL A 386 3.97 -15.92 2.53
CA VAL A 386 2.87 -14.97 2.32
C VAL A 386 2.19 -14.68 3.66
N LEU A 387 2.07 -13.41 4.01
CA LEU A 387 1.23 -12.94 5.12
C LEU A 387 0.10 -12.07 4.56
N ILE A 388 -1.13 -12.50 4.79
CA ILE A 388 -2.31 -11.66 4.61
C ILE A 388 -2.82 -11.29 6.01
N TYR A 389 -2.93 -10.01 6.30
CA TYR A 389 -3.45 -9.55 7.60
C TYR A 389 -4.50 -8.45 7.43
N ASN A 390 -5.41 -8.37 8.39
CA ASN A 390 -6.45 -7.35 8.45
C ASN A 390 -6.63 -6.77 9.84
N GLY A 391 -6.89 -5.48 9.92
CA GLY A 391 -7.45 -4.82 11.08
C GLY A 391 -8.91 -5.21 11.30
N GLN A 392 -9.27 -5.55 12.53
CA GLN A 392 -10.63 -5.90 12.91
C GLN A 392 -11.66 -4.78 12.69
N LEU A 393 -11.21 -3.52 12.72
CA LEU A 393 -12.04 -2.32 12.73
C LEU A 393 -12.16 -1.66 11.34
N ASP A 394 -11.52 -2.22 10.32
CA ASP A 394 -11.59 -1.71 8.96
C ASP A 394 -12.98 -1.98 8.33
N ILE A 395 -13.53 -0.99 7.62
CA ILE A 395 -14.73 -1.16 6.81
C ILE A 395 -14.36 -1.37 5.35
N ILE A 396 -13.46 -0.57 4.79
CA ILE A 396 -13.22 -0.56 3.34
C ILE A 396 -12.73 -1.92 2.85
N ILE A 397 -11.83 -2.56 3.61
CA ILE A 397 -11.35 -3.92 3.37
C ILE A 397 -11.57 -4.77 4.63
N ALA A 398 -12.83 -4.83 5.10
CA ALA A 398 -13.19 -5.56 6.31
C ALA A 398 -12.76 -7.03 6.31
N VAL A 399 -12.44 -7.56 7.49
CA VAL A 399 -12.05 -8.97 7.72
C VAL A 399 -12.89 -10.00 6.94
N PRO A 400 -14.24 -9.99 6.97
CA PRO A 400 -15.03 -10.97 6.22
C PRO A 400 -14.77 -10.93 4.71
N LEU A 401 -14.45 -9.78 4.14
CA LEU A 401 -14.12 -9.64 2.71
C LEU A 401 -12.82 -10.35 2.38
N THR A 402 -11.79 -10.19 3.23
CA THR A 402 -10.52 -10.89 3.06
C THR A 402 -10.68 -12.40 3.24
N MET A 403 -11.42 -12.82 4.26
CA MET A 403 -11.64 -14.25 4.54
C MET A 403 -12.34 -14.94 3.37
N GLU A 404 -13.27 -14.26 2.70
CA GLU A 404 -13.99 -14.78 1.54
C GLU A 404 -13.06 -15.08 0.36
N TRP A 405 -12.29 -14.08 -0.11
CA TRP A 405 -11.43 -14.31 -1.27
C TRP A 405 -10.26 -15.25 -0.97
N VAL A 406 -9.67 -15.17 0.24
CA VAL A 406 -8.61 -16.11 0.64
C VAL A 406 -9.15 -17.54 0.74
N GLY A 407 -10.39 -17.71 1.20
CA GLY A 407 -11.06 -19.01 1.24
C GLY A 407 -11.38 -19.61 -0.14
N GLN A 408 -11.47 -18.76 -1.16
CA GLN A 408 -11.65 -19.14 -2.57
C GLN A 408 -10.33 -19.21 -3.36
N LEU A 409 -9.21 -18.79 -2.77
CA LEU A 409 -7.90 -18.78 -3.44
C LEU A 409 -7.50 -20.19 -3.85
N SER A 410 -7.23 -20.42 -5.14
CA SER A 410 -6.84 -21.74 -5.66
C SER A 410 -5.32 -21.89 -5.68
N TRP A 411 -4.77 -22.62 -4.71
CA TRP A 411 -3.34 -22.93 -4.58
C TRP A 411 -3.10 -24.22 -3.78
N THR A 412 -1.85 -24.69 -3.68
CA THR A 412 -1.53 -26.00 -3.07
C THR A 412 -1.90 -26.14 -1.60
N GLY A 413 -1.98 -25.04 -0.85
CA GLY A 413 -2.37 -25.03 0.58
C GLY A 413 -3.83 -24.65 0.84
N THR A 414 -4.70 -24.67 -0.17
CA THR A 414 -6.12 -24.25 -0.03
C THR A 414 -6.84 -25.04 1.05
N ASP A 415 -6.81 -26.38 0.96
CA ASP A 415 -7.53 -27.24 1.88
C ASP A 415 -6.91 -27.20 3.28
N GLU A 416 -5.57 -27.19 3.36
CA GLU A 416 -4.84 -27.01 4.63
C GLU A 416 -5.25 -25.72 5.34
N LEU A 417 -5.32 -24.58 4.62
CA LEU A 417 -5.71 -23.30 5.23
C LEU A 417 -7.18 -23.28 5.67
N ARG A 418 -8.07 -23.92 4.89
CA ARG A 418 -9.50 -24.02 5.21
C ARG A 418 -9.69 -24.81 6.50
N GLU A 419 -9.04 -25.96 6.60
CA GLU A 419 -9.11 -26.89 7.73
C GLU A 419 -8.27 -26.44 8.93
N ALA A 420 -7.28 -25.56 8.72
CA ALA A 420 -6.39 -25.08 9.77
C ALA A 420 -7.17 -24.47 10.94
N GLU A 421 -6.77 -24.89 12.14
CA GLU A 421 -7.26 -24.31 13.38
C GLU A 421 -6.89 -22.82 13.46
N ARG A 422 -7.87 -21.98 13.79
CA ARG A 422 -7.66 -20.56 14.06
C ARG A 422 -7.12 -20.40 15.47
N LYS A 423 -5.83 -20.08 15.60
CA LYS A 423 -5.15 -19.91 16.88
C LYS A 423 -5.40 -18.51 17.44
N VAL A 424 -5.67 -18.44 18.74
CA VAL A 424 -5.66 -17.20 19.51
C VAL A 424 -4.23 -16.83 19.85
N TRP A 425 -3.85 -15.57 19.64
CA TRP A 425 -2.49 -15.11 19.89
C TRP A 425 -2.46 -13.87 20.79
N LYS A 426 -1.46 -13.84 21.67
CA LYS A 426 -1.05 -12.71 22.53
C LYS A 426 0.42 -12.42 22.26
N VAL A 427 0.83 -11.15 22.30
CA VAL A 427 2.25 -10.79 22.09
C VAL A 427 3.15 -11.45 23.14
N THR A 428 2.71 -11.44 24.40
CA THR A 428 3.30 -12.25 25.48
C THR A 428 2.21 -13.04 26.21
N ASP A 429 2.55 -14.19 26.81
CA ASP A 429 1.58 -14.98 27.58
C ASP A 429 1.02 -14.21 28.79
N SER A 430 1.80 -13.25 29.32
CA SER A 430 1.39 -12.36 30.41
C SER A 430 0.52 -11.19 29.99
N ASP A 431 0.39 -10.90 28.69
CA ASP A 431 -0.44 -9.80 28.23
C ASP A 431 -1.90 -10.06 28.62
N PRO A 432 -2.61 -9.07 29.19
CA PRO A 432 -4.01 -9.26 29.56
C PRO A 432 -4.89 -9.40 28.32
N GLU A 433 -4.54 -8.71 27.23
CA GLU A 433 -5.32 -8.64 26.01
C GLU A 433 -4.89 -9.67 24.95
N ILE A 434 -5.87 -10.15 24.20
CA ILE A 434 -5.64 -10.93 22.97
C ILE A 434 -5.23 -9.96 21.87
N ALA A 435 -4.10 -10.24 21.21
CA ALA A 435 -3.55 -9.47 20.11
C ALA A 435 -4.31 -9.73 18.80
N GLY A 436 -4.68 -10.98 18.55
CA GLY A 436 -5.31 -11.36 17.31
C GLY A 436 -5.55 -12.85 17.17
N TYR A 437 -5.78 -13.23 15.92
CA TYR A 437 -6.06 -14.61 15.54
C TYR A 437 -5.27 -14.95 14.28
N ILE A 438 -4.65 -16.14 14.26
CA ILE A 438 -3.77 -16.57 13.16
C ILE A 438 -4.21 -17.96 12.69
N LYS A 439 -4.36 -18.12 11.37
CA LYS A 439 -4.30 -19.41 10.70
C LYS A 439 -2.99 -19.51 9.91
N THR A 440 -2.42 -20.71 9.84
CA THR A 440 -1.27 -20.98 8.98
C THR A 440 -1.52 -22.18 8.09
N ALA A 441 -0.83 -22.19 6.94
CA ALA A 441 -0.78 -23.30 6.01
C ALA A 441 0.59 -23.38 5.32
N ASN A 442 0.81 -24.44 4.55
CA ASN A 442 2.03 -24.74 3.80
C ASN A 442 3.27 -24.70 4.70
N ASN A 443 3.27 -25.49 5.79
CA ASN A 443 4.36 -25.54 6.77
C ASN A 443 4.73 -24.15 7.33
N ASN A 444 3.73 -23.38 7.75
CA ASN A 444 3.88 -21.99 8.22
C ASN A 444 4.57 -21.07 7.19
N ARG A 445 4.27 -21.24 5.90
CA ARG A 445 4.66 -20.26 4.86
C ARG A 445 3.52 -19.35 4.47
N PHE A 446 2.27 -19.74 4.72
CA PHE A 446 1.13 -18.87 4.51
C PHE A 446 0.51 -18.53 5.86
N PHE A 447 0.39 -17.24 6.16
CA PHE A 447 -0.25 -16.72 7.36
C PHE A 447 -1.49 -15.91 6.96
N LEU A 448 -2.61 -16.19 7.63
CA LEU A 448 -3.82 -15.39 7.55
C LEU A 448 -4.14 -14.89 8.96
N ALA A 449 -4.04 -13.57 9.15
CA ALA A 449 -4.12 -12.95 10.46
C ALA A 449 -5.24 -11.91 10.56
N THR A 450 -5.89 -11.83 11.72
CA THR A 450 -6.74 -10.71 12.11
C THR A 450 -6.14 -10.05 13.34
N VAL A 451 -5.87 -8.75 13.27
CA VAL A 451 -5.35 -7.95 14.37
C VAL A 451 -6.50 -7.24 15.07
N ARG A 452 -6.69 -7.52 16.37
CA ARG A 452 -7.74 -6.90 17.15
C ARG A 452 -7.43 -5.42 17.39
N ASN A 453 -8.49 -4.62 17.57
CA ASN A 453 -8.39 -3.20 17.93
C ASN A 453 -7.55 -2.36 16.95
N ALA A 454 -7.51 -2.76 15.68
CA ALA A 454 -6.86 -2.04 14.60
C ALA A 454 -7.83 -1.85 13.45
N GLY A 455 -7.84 -0.69 12.82
CA GLY A 455 -8.48 -0.41 11.54
C GLY A 455 -7.54 -0.69 10.36
N HIS A 456 -7.72 0.03 9.28
CA HIS A 456 -7.04 -0.17 8.00
C HIS A 456 -5.50 -0.06 8.10
N MET A 457 -5.00 0.96 8.83
CA MET A 457 -3.57 1.15 9.07
C MET A 457 -3.16 0.39 10.33
N VAL A 458 -3.07 -0.93 10.25
CA VAL A 458 -2.76 -1.80 11.40
C VAL A 458 -1.49 -1.39 12.15
N PRO A 459 -0.37 -1.03 11.49
CA PRO A 459 0.83 -0.62 12.23
C PRO A 459 0.68 0.74 12.92
N TYR A 460 -0.25 1.61 12.49
CA TYR A 460 -0.58 2.86 13.18
C TYR A 460 -1.39 2.58 14.45
N ASP A 461 -2.46 1.79 14.35
CA ASP A 461 -3.37 1.53 15.48
C ASP A 461 -2.78 0.57 16.53
N GLN A 462 -2.02 -0.44 16.09
CA GLN A 462 -1.46 -1.49 16.95
C GLN A 462 0.02 -1.78 16.64
N PRO A 463 0.93 -0.80 16.82
CA PRO A 463 2.32 -0.90 16.36
C PRO A 463 3.10 -2.08 16.99
N ARG A 464 2.92 -2.30 18.29
CA ARG A 464 3.59 -3.40 19.01
C ARG A 464 3.08 -4.77 18.54
N VAL A 465 1.78 -4.88 18.34
CA VAL A 465 1.14 -6.12 17.87
C VAL A 465 1.60 -6.41 16.45
N MET A 466 1.54 -5.43 15.55
CA MET A 466 1.94 -5.61 14.17
C MET A 466 3.43 -6.01 14.04
N LEU A 467 4.32 -5.42 14.84
CA LEU A 467 5.73 -5.81 14.86
C LEU A 467 5.93 -7.26 15.31
N ASP A 468 5.20 -7.73 16.33
CA ASP A 468 5.28 -9.12 16.79
C ASP A 468 4.69 -10.10 15.74
N LEU A 469 3.60 -9.74 15.07
CA LEU A 469 3.06 -10.52 13.95
C LEU A 469 4.08 -10.66 12.81
N LEU A 470 4.77 -9.57 12.45
CA LEU A 470 5.82 -9.60 11.45
C LEU A 470 6.98 -10.51 11.87
N GLN A 471 7.43 -10.43 13.13
CA GLN A 471 8.50 -11.28 13.66
C GLN A 471 8.13 -12.77 13.58
N ARG A 472 6.90 -13.12 13.96
CA ARG A 472 6.33 -14.47 13.85
C ARG A 472 6.32 -14.99 12.42
N PHE A 473 5.86 -14.16 11.49
CA PHE A 473 5.86 -14.47 10.07
C PHE A 473 7.27 -14.77 9.55
N LEU A 474 8.24 -13.89 9.85
CA LEU A 474 9.62 -14.04 9.39
C LEU A 474 10.33 -15.25 10.02
N ALA A 475 9.97 -15.61 11.26
CA ALA A 475 10.47 -16.79 11.94
C ALA A 475 9.74 -18.09 11.56
N ALA A 476 8.66 -18.02 10.78
CA ALA A 476 7.73 -19.12 10.52
C ALA A 476 7.15 -19.75 11.82
N GLN A 477 6.93 -18.92 12.85
CA GLN A 477 6.42 -19.31 14.16
C GLN A 477 5.11 -18.57 14.48
N PRO A 478 3.93 -19.21 14.38
CA PRO A 478 2.65 -18.54 14.66
C PRO A 478 2.36 -18.33 16.16
N LYS A 479 3.13 -18.96 17.07
CA LYS A 479 3.00 -18.83 18.53
C LYS A 479 4.37 -18.71 19.18
#